data_AF-A0A1H2BY91-F1
#
_entry.id   AF-A0A1H2BY91-F1
#
_cell.length_a   1.000
_cell.length_b   1.000
_cell.length_c   1.000
_cell.angle_alpha   90.00
_cell.angle_beta   90.00
_cell.angle_gamma   90.00
#
_symmetry.space_group_name_H-M   'P 1'
#
loop_
_entity.id
_entity.type
_entity.pdbx_description
1 polymer ?
#
loop_
_entity_poly.entity_id
_entity_poly.type
_entity_poly.pdbx_seq_one_letter_code
_entity_poly.pdbx_strand_id
1 'polypeptide(L)'
;MRTAAAAAEVVVVVTNGTQHALDLISRVLLRPGDVAAVEEPGYPPARRLFTAMGVQVAGVRVDAEGLVVADLPDRARLVYVTPSHQFPLGRTMSLARRQELLAWAGTRPVAIVEDDYDSEFRFSARPLEPLCTLDRAGRDYADRHARVTAALTAIPGLDVIPTAAGLHMTALLPVSSRRVVAAARRQGVGVEELAAYTGEESAVDGLVVGFGAVDPDRIEEGLAVLARLTA
;
A
#
# COMPACT_ATOMS: atom_id res chain seq x y z
N MET A 1 -16.04 -23.66 17.69
CA MET A 1 -16.81 -22.45 17.36
C MET A 1 -15.90 -21.57 16.50
N ARG A 2 -16.20 -21.45 15.21
CA ARG A 2 -15.36 -20.74 14.22
C ARG A 2 -15.56 -19.22 14.38
N THR A 3 -14.49 -18.48 14.62
CA THR A 3 -14.46 -17.03 14.39
C THR A 3 -13.79 -16.79 13.04
N ALA A 4 -14.61 -16.65 12.00
CA ALA A 4 -14.17 -16.03 10.77
C ALA A 4 -13.96 -14.53 11.05
N ALA A 5 -12.80 -14.00 10.69
CA ALA A 5 -12.57 -12.56 10.66
C ALA A 5 -13.58 -11.97 9.66
N ALA A 6 -14.63 -11.32 10.16
CA ALA A 6 -15.58 -10.63 9.32
C ALA A 6 -14.83 -9.49 8.61
N ALA A 7 -14.67 -9.62 7.29
CA ALA A 7 -14.26 -8.50 6.45
C ALA A 7 -15.27 -7.36 6.69
N ALA A 8 -14.77 -6.17 7.04
CA ALA A 8 -15.63 -5.01 7.22
C ALA A 8 -16.49 -4.80 5.95
N GLU A 9 -17.78 -4.51 6.11
CA GLU A 9 -18.68 -4.24 4.98
C GLU A 9 -18.29 -2.90 4.32
N VAL A 10 -18.33 -2.80 2.98
CA VAL A 10 -18.19 -1.50 2.31
C VAL A 10 -19.56 -0.86 2.25
N VAL A 11 -19.73 0.26 2.93
CA VAL A 11 -20.99 1.01 2.94
C VAL A 11 -20.83 2.27 2.08
N VAL A 12 -21.71 2.41 1.08
CA VAL A 12 -21.75 3.59 0.22
C VAL A 12 -22.89 4.50 0.65
N VAL A 13 -22.58 5.77 0.92
CA VAL A 13 -23.55 6.79 1.34
C VAL A 13 -23.55 7.93 0.33
N VAL A 14 -24.72 8.27 -0.20
CA VAL A 14 -24.89 9.41 -1.12
C VAL A 14 -24.96 10.70 -0.32
N THR A 15 -24.21 11.72 -0.75
CA THR A 15 -24.14 13.03 -0.09
C THR A 15 -24.32 14.16 -1.09
N ASN A 16 -24.46 15.40 -0.62
CA ASN A 16 -24.61 16.59 -1.48
C ASN A 16 -23.23 17.16 -1.88
N GLY A 17 -22.25 16.28 -2.10
CA GLY A 17 -20.87 16.62 -2.41
C GLY A 17 -19.92 16.57 -1.19
N THR A 18 -18.64 16.77 -1.45
CA THR A 18 -17.53 16.54 -0.50
C THR A 18 -17.67 17.29 0.81
N GLN A 19 -18.15 18.54 0.80
CA GLN A 19 -18.33 19.31 2.04
C GLN A 19 -19.43 18.73 2.94
N HIS A 20 -20.52 18.21 2.35
CA HIS A 20 -21.57 17.55 3.12
C HIS A 20 -21.07 16.20 3.66
N ALA A 21 -20.34 15.43 2.85
CA ALA A 21 -19.72 14.19 3.30
C ALA A 21 -18.77 14.42 4.48
N LEU A 22 -17.89 15.42 4.36
CA LEU A 22 -16.92 15.73 5.40
C LEU A 22 -17.60 16.20 6.70
N ASP A 23 -18.66 17.00 6.62
CA ASP A 23 -19.43 17.41 7.81
C ASP A 23 -20.06 16.20 8.51
N LEU A 24 -20.72 15.30 7.77
CA LEU A 24 -21.33 14.09 8.33
C LEU A 24 -20.29 13.18 8.99
N ILE A 25 -19.19 12.90 8.28
CA ILE A 25 -18.08 12.08 8.79
C ILE A 25 -17.53 12.69 10.08
N SER A 26 -17.27 14.00 10.06
CA SER A 26 -16.72 14.70 11.22
C SER A 26 -17.64 14.63 12.43
N ARG A 27 -18.96 14.77 12.25
CA ARG A 27 -19.93 14.71 13.36
C ARG A 27 -20.01 13.34 14.02
N VAL A 28 -19.72 12.28 13.27
CA VAL A 28 -19.70 10.91 13.80
C VAL A 28 -18.37 10.63 14.50
N LEU A 29 -17.25 11.09 13.94
CA LEU A 29 -15.91 10.69 14.37
C LEU A 29 -15.25 11.62 15.37
N LEU A 30 -15.65 12.90 15.43
CA LEU A 30 -14.95 13.92 16.20
C LEU A 30 -15.83 14.58 17.26
N ARG A 31 -15.20 15.05 18.33
CA ARG A 31 -15.77 15.87 19.39
C ARG A 31 -14.99 17.19 19.51
N PRO A 32 -15.59 18.25 20.06
CA PRO A 32 -14.84 19.46 20.42
C PRO A 32 -13.65 19.11 21.33
N GLY A 33 -12.46 19.65 20.99
CA GLY A 33 -11.20 19.38 21.67
C GLY A 33 -10.39 18.19 21.12
N ASP A 34 -10.99 17.33 20.27
CA ASP A 34 -10.23 16.30 19.55
C ASP A 34 -9.21 16.93 18.59
N VAL A 35 -8.24 16.14 18.13
CA VAL A 35 -7.23 16.57 17.15
C VAL A 35 -7.55 15.98 15.78
N ALA A 36 -7.64 16.84 14.76
CA ALA A 36 -7.68 16.44 13.36
C ALA A 36 -6.38 16.88 12.68
N ALA A 37 -5.68 15.93 12.08
CA ALA A 37 -4.47 16.17 11.30
C ALA A 37 -4.86 16.42 9.83
N VAL A 38 -4.34 17.48 9.24
CA VAL A 38 -4.59 17.87 7.85
C VAL A 38 -3.27 18.18 7.17
N GLU A 39 -3.18 17.94 5.87
CA GLU A 39 -2.04 18.35 5.05
C GLU A 39 -1.78 19.88 5.17
N GLU A 40 -0.50 20.28 5.14
CA GLU A 40 -0.02 21.66 5.17
C GLU A 40 1.19 21.80 4.20
N PRO A 41 1.03 22.50 3.06
CA PRO A 41 -0.21 23.12 2.58
C PRO A 41 -1.28 22.07 2.24
N GLY A 42 -2.55 22.40 2.48
CA GLY A 42 -3.67 21.47 2.31
C GLY A 42 -4.98 22.15 1.93
N TYR A 43 -6.07 21.39 1.89
CA TYR A 43 -7.39 21.86 1.48
C TYR A 43 -8.07 22.78 2.54
N PRO A 44 -8.22 24.10 2.28
CA PRO A 44 -8.72 25.03 3.30
C PRO A 44 -10.13 24.76 3.83
N PRO A 45 -11.11 24.30 3.02
CA PRO A 45 -12.45 24.00 3.51
C PRO A 45 -12.48 22.91 4.59
N ALA A 46 -11.67 21.85 4.46
CA ALA A 46 -11.56 20.82 5.49
C ALA A 46 -11.06 21.40 6.83
N ARG A 47 -9.99 22.19 6.78
CA ARG A 47 -9.45 22.90 7.96
C ARG A 47 -10.50 23.80 8.62
N ARG A 48 -11.25 24.58 7.82
CA ARG A 48 -12.29 25.49 8.32
C ARG A 48 -13.44 24.73 8.99
N LEU A 49 -13.87 23.62 8.41
CA LEU A 49 -14.93 22.77 8.96
C LEU A 49 -14.54 22.24 10.33
N PHE A 50 -13.37 21.60 10.45
CA PHE A 50 -12.90 21.05 11.74
C PHE A 50 -12.75 22.15 12.80
N THR A 51 -12.17 23.29 12.42
CA THR A 51 -12.03 24.45 13.33
C THR A 51 -13.40 24.93 13.83
N ALA A 52 -14.40 25.03 12.94
CA ALA A 52 -15.76 25.44 13.30
C ALA A 52 -16.47 24.45 14.24
N MET A 53 -16.07 23.18 14.24
CA MET A 53 -16.57 22.15 15.15
C MET A 53 -15.87 22.17 16.53
N GLY A 54 -14.94 23.09 16.76
CA GLY A 54 -14.14 23.16 17.99
C GLY A 54 -13.05 22.09 18.06
N VAL A 55 -12.69 21.48 16.94
CA VAL A 55 -11.60 20.49 16.84
C VAL A 55 -10.26 21.24 16.73
N GLN A 56 -9.22 20.73 17.39
CA GLN A 56 -7.86 21.22 17.26
C GLN A 56 -7.25 20.73 15.94
N VAL A 57 -7.03 21.64 14.97
CA VAL A 57 -6.47 21.27 13.67
C VAL A 57 -4.94 21.33 13.71
N ALA A 58 -4.29 20.21 13.44
CA ALA A 58 -2.83 20.11 13.29
C ALA A 58 -2.46 20.04 11.81
N GLY A 59 -1.64 20.98 11.34
CA GLY A 59 -1.06 20.94 10.00
C GLY A 59 0.12 19.98 9.94
N VAL A 60 0.15 19.14 8.91
CA VAL A 60 1.17 18.10 8.70
C VAL A 60 1.86 18.35 7.37
N ARG A 61 3.20 18.39 7.38
CA ARG A 61 3.97 18.71 6.17
C ARG A 61 3.69 17.72 5.05
N VAL A 62 3.77 18.21 3.82
CA VAL A 62 3.72 17.42 2.59
C VAL A 62 5.07 17.51 1.89
N ASP A 63 5.65 16.36 1.53
CA ASP A 63 6.87 16.25 0.74
C ASP A 63 6.57 15.73 -0.67
N ALA A 64 7.60 15.32 -1.41
CA ALA A 64 7.45 14.78 -2.77
C ALA A 64 6.58 13.50 -2.83
N GLU A 65 6.48 12.78 -1.71
CA GLU A 65 5.78 11.51 -1.56
C GLU A 65 4.40 11.67 -0.91
N GLY A 66 3.98 12.90 -0.58
CA GLY A 66 2.70 13.21 0.06
C GLY A 66 2.82 13.62 1.53
N LEU A 67 1.75 13.48 2.31
CA LEU A 67 1.73 13.76 3.77
C LEU A 67 2.85 13.00 4.48
N VAL A 68 3.65 13.68 5.32
CA VAL A 68 4.75 13.08 6.09
C VAL A 68 4.21 12.42 7.35
N VAL A 69 4.20 11.08 7.39
CA VAL A 69 3.59 10.30 8.49
C VAL A 69 4.29 10.54 9.83
N ALA A 70 5.60 10.75 9.83
CA ALA A 70 6.39 11.05 11.03
C ALA A 70 5.97 12.33 11.76
N ASP A 71 5.28 13.26 11.08
CA ASP A 71 4.80 14.51 11.65
C ASP A 71 3.38 14.38 12.25
N LEU A 72 2.75 13.21 12.13
CA LEU A 72 1.39 13.00 12.64
C LEU A 72 1.35 13.01 14.17
N PRO A 73 0.45 13.81 14.80
CA PRO A 73 0.28 13.78 16.24
C PRO A 73 -0.28 12.44 16.72
N ASP A 74 0.33 11.82 17.73
CA ASP A 74 -0.16 10.54 18.31
C ASP A 74 -1.60 10.60 18.82
N ARG A 75 -2.06 11.80 19.21
CA ARG A 75 -3.42 12.05 19.71
C ARG A 75 -4.44 12.36 18.61
N ALA A 76 -4.06 12.30 17.34
CA ALA A 76 -5.00 12.56 16.25
C ALA A 76 -6.12 11.51 16.22
N ARG A 77 -7.36 11.99 16.03
CA ARG A 77 -8.57 11.17 15.91
C ARG A 77 -9.02 11.04 14.46
N LEU A 78 -8.57 11.96 13.61
CA LEU A 78 -8.82 11.95 12.18
C LEU A 78 -7.58 12.47 11.43
N VAL A 79 -7.23 11.84 10.32
CA VAL A 79 -6.26 12.33 9.34
C VAL A 79 -6.99 12.56 8.02
N TYR A 80 -6.92 13.78 7.49
CA TYR A 80 -7.48 14.13 6.18
C TYR A 80 -6.36 14.23 5.14
N VAL A 81 -6.48 13.48 4.05
CA VAL A 81 -5.46 13.35 3.01
C VAL A 81 -6.05 13.42 1.61
N THR A 82 -5.27 13.93 0.66
CA THR A 82 -5.60 13.98 -0.77
C THR A 82 -4.58 13.14 -1.57
N PRO A 83 -4.55 11.81 -1.38
CA PRO A 83 -3.38 10.99 -1.71
C PRO A 83 -3.19 10.76 -3.22
N SER A 84 -4.22 11.00 -4.03
CA SER A 84 -4.17 10.79 -5.48
C SER A 84 -3.75 12.04 -6.24
N HIS A 85 -4.18 13.20 -5.77
CA HIS A 85 -3.83 14.50 -6.32
C HIS A 85 -3.84 15.53 -5.18
N GLN A 86 -2.68 15.73 -4.58
CA GLN A 86 -2.55 16.52 -3.36
C GLN A 86 -3.00 17.96 -3.61
N PHE A 87 -3.87 18.51 -2.75
CA PHE A 87 -4.25 19.91 -2.88
C PHE A 87 -3.34 20.83 -2.03
N PRO A 88 -2.66 21.86 -2.59
CA PRO A 88 -2.69 22.31 -3.98
C PRO A 88 -1.49 21.85 -4.82
N LEU A 89 -0.60 21.01 -4.29
CA LEU A 89 0.70 20.73 -4.92
C LEU A 89 0.64 19.70 -6.07
N GLY A 90 -0.51 19.06 -6.28
CA GLY A 90 -0.76 18.05 -7.30
C GLY A 90 0.06 16.76 -7.13
N ARG A 91 0.65 16.55 -5.95
CA ARG A 91 1.49 15.36 -5.67
C ARG A 91 0.64 14.11 -5.58
N THR A 92 1.16 12.98 -6.04
CA THR A 92 0.53 11.68 -5.80
C THR A 92 1.30 10.98 -4.69
N MET A 93 0.59 10.58 -3.64
CA MET A 93 1.16 9.82 -2.53
C MET A 93 1.57 8.43 -3.01
N SER A 94 2.84 8.09 -2.82
CA SER A 94 3.38 6.80 -3.26
C SER A 94 2.80 5.63 -2.48
N LEU A 95 2.91 4.43 -3.05
CA LEU A 95 2.47 3.21 -2.38
C LEU A 95 3.17 3.03 -1.02
N ALA A 96 4.47 3.30 -0.94
CA ALA A 96 5.23 3.20 0.30
C ALA A 96 4.68 4.15 1.38
N ARG A 97 4.41 5.42 1.02
CA ARG A 97 3.84 6.40 1.95
C ARG A 97 2.40 6.04 2.38
N ARG A 98 1.60 5.48 1.45
CA ARG A 98 0.26 4.93 1.77
C ARG A 98 0.35 3.80 2.79
N GLN A 99 1.27 2.86 2.60
CA GLN A 99 1.51 1.75 3.54
C GLN A 99 2.01 2.26 4.90
N GLU A 100 2.92 3.23 4.90
CA GLU A 100 3.42 3.89 6.12
C GLU A 100 2.27 4.51 6.93
N LEU A 101 1.37 5.25 6.25
CA LEU A 101 0.19 5.87 6.88
C LEU A 101 -0.77 4.82 7.45
N LEU A 102 -1.03 3.75 6.71
CA LEU A 102 -1.90 2.65 7.15
C LEU A 102 -1.30 1.90 8.35
N ALA A 103 0.00 1.63 8.34
CA ALA A 103 0.69 1.01 9.47
C ALA A 103 0.65 1.90 10.73
N TRP A 104 0.85 3.22 10.55
CA TRP A 104 0.73 4.19 11.64
C TRP A 104 -0.69 4.23 12.22
N ALA A 105 -1.72 4.20 11.37
CA ALA A 105 -3.13 4.22 11.79
C ALA A 105 -3.58 2.89 12.41
N GLY A 106 -3.11 1.74 11.92
CA GLY A 106 -3.51 0.42 12.39
C GLY A 106 -3.18 0.12 13.86
N THR A 107 -2.33 0.94 14.48
CA THR A 107 -1.97 0.84 15.91
C THR A 107 -2.68 1.89 16.79
N ARG A 108 -3.57 2.71 16.21
CA ARG A 108 -4.15 3.89 16.86
C ARG A 108 -5.67 3.98 16.62
N PRO A 109 -6.45 4.54 17.57
CA PRO A 109 -7.87 4.81 17.37
C PRO A 109 -8.07 6.10 16.55
N VAL A 110 -7.72 6.05 15.28
CA VAL A 110 -7.73 7.16 14.32
C VAL A 110 -8.44 6.75 13.03
N ALA A 111 -9.19 7.67 12.43
CA ALA A 111 -9.78 7.49 11.11
C ALA A 111 -8.96 8.19 10.03
N ILE A 112 -8.83 7.59 8.85
CA ILE A 112 -8.28 8.25 7.67
C ILE A 112 -9.44 8.64 6.76
N VAL A 113 -9.54 9.92 6.41
CA VAL A 113 -10.45 10.44 5.40
C VAL A 113 -9.65 10.75 4.15
N GLU A 114 -9.84 9.92 3.13
CA GLU A 114 -9.30 10.09 1.79
C GLU A 114 -10.28 10.93 0.96
N ASP A 115 -9.84 12.10 0.51
CA ASP A 115 -10.57 12.94 -0.45
C ASP A 115 -9.93 12.78 -1.82
N ASP A 116 -10.49 11.87 -2.61
CA ASP A 116 -9.96 11.46 -3.93
C ASP A 116 -10.88 11.90 -5.08
N TYR A 117 -11.15 13.20 -5.15
CA TYR A 117 -12.00 13.80 -6.18
C TYR A 117 -11.39 13.74 -7.60
N ASP A 118 -10.07 13.73 -7.72
CA ASP A 118 -9.34 13.80 -9.00
C ASP A 118 -8.81 12.45 -9.51
N SER A 119 -9.12 11.34 -8.84
CA SER A 119 -8.63 10.01 -9.23
C SER A 119 -8.88 9.66 -10.70
N GLU A 120 -10.00 10.12 -11.24
CA GLU A 120 -10.50 9.86 -12.60
C GLU A 120 -9.97 10.85 -13.66
N PHE A 121 -9.42 12.00 -13.26
CA PHE A 121 -8.94 13.05 -14.16
C PHE A 121 -7.41 13.02 -14.30
N ARG A 122 -6.88 12.01 -15.00
CA ARG A 122 -5.42 11.85 -15.23
C ARG A 122 -5.06 11.80 -16.71
N PHE A 123 -4.02 12.56 -17.08
CA PHE A 123 -3.55 12.69 -18.46
C PHE A 123 -2.49 11.64 -18.87
N SER A 124 -1.84 10.93 -17.94
CA SER A 124 -0.67 10.11 -18.30
C SER A 124 -0.26 8.93 -17.37
N ALA A 125 -1.03 8.56 -16.33
CA ALA A 125 -0.64 7.46 -15.44
C ALA A 125 -1.81 6.55 -15.01
N ARG A 126 -1.51 5.27 -14.77
CA ARG A 126 -2.45 4.26 -14.25
C ARG A 126 -2.76 4.55 -12.77
N PRO A 127 -4.02 4.40 -12.29
CA PRO A 127 -4.36 4.73 -10.91
C PRO A 127 -3.60 3.87 -9.89
N LEU A 128 -3.15 4.49 -8.80
CA LEU A 128 -2.77 3.76 -7.59
C LEU A 128 -4.04 3.37 -6.81
N GLU A 129 -4.01 2.23 -6.14
CA GLU A 129 -5.17 1.75 -5.38
C GLU A 129 -5.55 2.72 -4.24
N PRO A 130 -6.86 2.97 -4.00
CA PRO A 130 -7.34 3.79 -2.88
C PRO A 130 -6.86 3.25 -1.52
N LEU A 131 -6.71 4.13 -0.52
CA LEU A 131 -6.28 3.75 0.83
C LEU A 131 -7.25 2.77 1.48
N CYS A 132 -8.56 2.89 1.23
CA CYS A 132 -9.56 1.95 1.73
C CYS A 132 -9.36 0.52 1.19
N THR A 133 -8.97 0.40 -0.08
CA THR A 133 -8.63 -0.88 -0.70
C THR A 133 -7.30 -1.41 -0.16
N LEU A 134 -6.32 -0.51 0.04
CA LEU A 134 -5.01 -0.84 0.61
C LEU A 134 -5.04 -1.13 2.13
N ASP A 135 -6.00 -0.68 2.92
CA ASP A 135 -6.09 -1.11 4.34
C ASP A 135 -6.46 -2.59 4.43
N ARG A 136 -7.30 -3.06 3.50
CA ARG A 136 -7.69 -4.47 3.40
C ARG A 136 -6.60 -5.29 2.73
N ALA A 137 -6.15 -4.84 1.57
CA ALA A 137 -5.17 -5.55 0.77
C ALA A 137 -3.74 -5.38 1.30
N GLY A 138 -3.43 -4.32 2.03
CA GLY A 138 -2.08 -4.01 2.53
C GLY A 138 -1.66 -4.86 3.70
N ARG A 139 -2.59 -5.29 4.57
CA ARG A 139 -2.32 -6.38 5.54
C ARG A 139 -2.02 -7.68 4.79
N ASP A 140 -2.84 -8.02 3.81
CA ASP A 140 -2.61 -9.21 2.98
C ASP A 140 -1.30 -9.12 2.18
N TYR A 141 -0.93 -7.96 1.63
CA TYR A 141 0.29 -7.76 0.85
C TYR A 141 1.54 -7.73 1.72
N ALA A 142 1.47 -7.14 2.92
CA ALA A 142 2.56 -7.21 3.89
C ALA A 142 2.78 -8.65 4.35
N ASP A 143 1.70 -9.39 4.63
CA ASP A 143 1.78 -10.82 4.99
C ASP A 143 2.34 -11.66 3.84
N ARG A 144 1.91 -11.41 2.59
CA ARG A 144 2.45 -12.07 1.40
C ARG A 144 3.92 -11.73 1.18
N HIS A 145 4.30 -10.46 1.28
CA HIS A 145 5.69 -10.01 1.16
C HIS A 145 6.57 -10.66 2.23
N ALA A 146 6.14 -10.68 3.49
CA ALA A 146 6.87 -11.31 4.58
C ALA A 146 7.05 -12.82 4.36
N ARG A 147 5.99 -13.53 3.93
CA ARG A 147 6.05 -14.97 3.63
C ARG A 147 6.98 -15.29 2.47
N VAL A 148 6.86 -14.55 1.37
CA VAL A 148 7.71 -14.75 0.18
C VAL A 148 9.17 -14.41 0.50
N THR A 149 9.42 -13.31 1.21
CA THR A 149 10.78 -12.92 1.65
C THR A 149 11.40 -13.99 2.54
N ALA A 150 10.68 -14.45 3.57
CA ALA A 150 11.18 -15.47 4.49
C ALA A 150 11.50 -16.78 3.76
N ALA A 151 10.64 -17.22 2.85
CA ALA A 151 10.85 -18.45 2.11
C ALA A 151 12.00 -18.35 1.11
N LEU A 152 12.09 -17.28 0.31
CA LEU A 152 13.17 -17.12 -0.67
C LEU A 152 14.53 -17.01 0.03
N THR A 153 14.61 -16.29 1.15
CA THR A 153 15.86 -16.12 1.93
C THR A 153 16.28 -17.42 2.62
N ALA A 154 15.35 -18.33 2.89
CA ALA A 154 15.65 -19.63 3.47
C ALA A 154 16.23 -20.65 2.46
N ILE A 155 16.16 -20.36 1.15
CA ILE A 155 16.71 -21.25 0.11
C ILE A 155 18.23 -21.01 -0.01
N PRO A 156 19.06 -22.03 0.26
CA PRO A 156 20.51 -21.90 0.12
C PRO A 156 20.92 -21.54 -1.32
N GLY A 157 21.78 -20.54 -1.46
CA GLY A 157 22.32 -20.14 -2.77
C GLY A 157 21.51 -19.07 -3.50
N LEU A 158 20.33 -18.66 -3.01
CA LEU A 158 19.63 -17.48 -3.51
C LEU A 158 20.15 -16.21 -2.83
N ASP A 159 20.50 -15.21 -3.64
CA ASP A 159 20.75 -13.85 -3.15
C ASP A 159 19.51 -12.98 -3.43
N VAL A 160 18.69 -12.79 -2.40
CA VAL A 160 17.40 -12.08 -2.49
C VAL A 160 17.64 -10.58 -2.34
N ILE A 161 17.27 -9.81 -3.36
CA ILE A 161 17.38 -8.35 -3.31
C ILE A 161 16.27 -7.82 -2.38
N PRO A 162 16.62 -7.10 -1.28
CA PRO A 162 15.63 -6.56 -0.37
C PRO A 162 14.71 -5.55 -1.07
N THR A 163 13.41 -5.68 -0.84
CA THR A 163 12.41 -4.73 -1.36
C THR A 163 11.63 -4.12 -0.21
N ALA A 164 11.60 -2.79 -0.15
CA ALA A 164 10.81 -2.04 0.83
C ALA A 164 9.37 -1.77 0.34
N ALA A 165 9.12 -1.91 -0.97
CA ALA A 165 7.83 -1.69 -1.61
C ALA A 165 7.76 -2.42 -2.96
N GLY A 166 6.54 -2.57 -3.49
CA GLY A 166 6.26 -3.21 -4.78
C GLY A 166 5.47 -4.51 -4.64
N LEU A 167 5.21 -5.17 -5.78
CA LEU A 167 4.43 -6.43 -5.86
C LEU A 167 5.25 -7.60 -6.41
N HIS A 168 6.57 -7.43 -6.46
CA HIS A 168 7.53 -8.46 -6.88
C HIS A 168 8.82 -8.36 -6.06
N MET A 169 9.57 -9.46 -6.05
CA MET A 169 10.92 -9.53 -5.52
C MET A 169 11.86 -10.08 -6.59
N THR A 170 13.14 -9.74 -6.49
CA THR A 170 14.18 -10.30 -7.36
C THR A 170 15.10 -11.19 -6.53
N ALA A 171 15.39 -12.39 -7.00
CA ALA A 171 16.38 -13.28 -6.42
C ALA A 171 17.42 -13.65 -7.48
N LEU A 172 18.70 -13.38 -7.19
CA LEU A 172 19.80 -13.77 -8.06
C LEU A 172 20.11 -15.25 -7.84
N LEU A 173 20.47 -15.92 -8.94
CA LEU A 173 20.73 -17.35 -8.97
C LEU A 173 22.19 -17.62 -9.35
N PRO A 174 22.83 -18.64 -8.76
CA PRO A 174 24.15 -19.11 -9.16
C PRO A 174 24.07 -20.03 -10.40
N VAL A 175 22.86 -20.34 -10.86
CA VAL A 175 22.54 -21.23 -11.97
C VAL A 175 21.63 -20.53 -12.97
N SER A 176 21.62 -21.01 -14.21
CA SER A 176 20.81 -20.42 -15.28
C SER A 176 19.32 -20.30 -14.93
N SER A 177 18.78 -19.07 -14.89
CA SER A 177 17.37 -18.78 -14.58
C SER A 177 16.43 -19.48 -15.56
N ARG A 178 16.84 -19.60 -16.82
CA ARG A 178 16.09 -20.26 -17.90
C ARG A 178 15.68 -21.68 -17.57
N ARG A 179 16.58 -22.46 -16.94
CA ARG A 179 16.31 -23.85 -16.55
C ARG A 179 15.29 -23.90 -15.41
N VAL A 180 15.45 -23.00 -14.44
CA VAL A 180 14.57 -22.90 -13.27
C VAL A 180 13.16 -22.48 -13.68
N VAL A 181 13.03 -21.44 -14.50
CA VAL A 181 11.73 -20.96 -15.01
C VAL A 181 11.03 -22.03 -15.84
N ALA A 182 11.74 -22.72 -16.74
CA ALA A 182 11.14 -23.80 -17.53
C ALA A 182 10.68 -25.00 -16.66
N ALA A 183 11.40 -25.31 -15.57
CA ALA A 183 11.01 -26.36 -14.64
C ALA A 183 9.84 -25.94 -13.72
N ALA A 184 9.84 -24.69 -13.24
CA ALA A 184 8.78 -24.12 -12.41
C ALA A 184 7.45 -24.06 -13.18
N ARG A 185 7.48 -23.59 -14.44
CA ARG A 185 6.29 -23.53 -15.32
C ARG A 185 5.66 -24.90 -15.54
N ARG A 186 6.47 -25.96 -15.70
CA ARG A 186 5.98 -27.35 -15.81
C ARG A 186 5.27 -27.85 -14.54
N GLN A 187 5.56 -27.25 -13.39
CA GLN A 187 4.91 -27.52 -12.11
C GLN A 187 3.83 -26.48 -11.77
N GLY A 188 3.42 -25.65 -12.74
CA GLY A 188 2.35 -24.66 -12.55
C GLY A 188 2.75 -23.42 -11.75
N VAL A 189 4.05 -23.17 -11.57
CA VAL A 189 4.58 -21.99 -10.85
C VAL A 189 5.03 -20.93 -11.85
N GLY A 190 4.41 -19.75 -11.77
CA GLY A 190 4.71 -18.60 -12.61
C GLY A 190 5.82 -17.75 -12.02
N VAL A 191 7.00 -17.79 -12.63
CA VAL A 191 8.14 -16.90 -12.36
C VAL A 191 8.72 -16.42 -13.69
N GLU A 192 9.31 -15.24 -13.69
CA GLU A 192 9.94 -14.63 -14.86
C GLU A 192 11.47 -14.61 -14.71
N GLU A 193 12.16 -14.62 -15.85
CA GLU A 193 13.61 -14.43 -15.88
C GLU A 193 13.94 -12.94 -15.75
N LEU A 194 14.96 -12.60 -14.95
CA LEU A 194 15.45 -11.23 -14.85
C LEU A 194 15.92 -10.69 -16.21
N ALA A 195 16.49 -11.55 -17.07
CA ALA A 195 16.92 -11.22 -18.42
C ALA A 195 15.78 -10.75 -19.35
N ALA A 196 14.51 -11.02 -19.02
CA ALA A 196 13.38 -10.49 -19.78
C ALA A 196 13.24 -8.96 -19.63
N TYR A 197 13.96 -8.36 -18.69
CA TYR A 197 13.93 -6.93 -18.37
C TYR A 197 15.22 -6.18 -18.75
N THR A 198 16.14 -6.83 -19.48
CA THR A 198 17.39 -6.22 -19.97
C THR A 198 17.35 -5.97 -21.47
N GLY A 199 18.02 -4.91 -21.95
CA GLY A 199 18.10 -4.59 -23.38
C GLY A 199 19.16 -5.40 -24.15
N GLU A 200 20.14 -5.95 -23.45
CA GLU A 200 21.21 -6.84 -23.96
C GLU A 200 21.25 -8.15 -23.13
N GLU A 201 22.18 -9.06 -23.44
CA GLU A 201 22.35 -10.32 -22.71
C GLU A 201 22.68 -10.03 -21.23
N SER A 202 21.86 -10.58 -20.32
CA SER A 202 22.01 -10.30 -18.88
C SER A 202 23.31 -10.88 -18.33
N ALA A 203 24.12 -10.06 -17.68
CA ALA A 203 25.34 -10.49 -17.00
C ALA A 203 25.08 -11.29 -15.70
N VAL A 204 23.82 -11.33 -15.25
CA VAL A 204 23.39 -12.02 -14.03
C VAL A 204 22.16 -12.88 -14.27
N ASP A 205 22.17 -14.09 -13.73
CA ASP A 205 21.00 -14.96 -13.68
C ASP A 205 20.13 -14.60 -12.47
N GLY A 206 18.82 -14.50 -12.67
CA GLY A 206 17.90 -14.16 -11.60
C GLY A 206 16.44 -14.41 -11.95
N LEU A 207 15.62 -14.48 -10.91
CA LEU A 207 14.16 -14.63 -11.00
C LEU A 207 13.49 -13.36 -10.53
N VAL A 208 12.42 -12.98 -11.24
CA VAL A 208 11.44 -12.01 -10.76
C VAL A 208 10.21 -12.80 -10.27
N VAL A 209 9.94 -12.68 -8.98
CA VAL A 209 8.86 -13.40 -8.28
C VAL A 209 7.77 -12.41 -7.92
N GLY A 210 6.65 -12.45 -8.65
CA GLY A 210 5.48 -11.64 -8.35
C GLY A 210 4.64 -12.26 -7.23
N PHE A 211 4.14 -11.43 -6.31
CA PHE A 211 3.24 -11.87 -5.22
C PHE A 211 1.94 -11.05 -5.15
N GLY A 212 1.78 -10.05 -6.02
CA GLY A 212 0.60 -9.19 -6.04
C GLY A 212 -0.71 -9.89 -6.46
N ALA A 213 -0.64 -10.83 -7.40
CA ALA A 213 -1.83 -11.50 -7.94
C ALA A 213 -1.93 -12.99 -7.55
N VAL A 214 -1.13 -13.44 -6.58
CA VAL A 214 -1.05 -14.85 -6.18
C VAL A 214 -2.06 -15.12 -5.05
N ASP A 215 -2.80 -16.22 -5.20
CA ASP A 215 -3.66 -16.76 -4.14
C ASP A 215 -2.82 -17.08 -2.89
N PRO A 216 -3.11 -16.48 -1.71
CA PRO A 216 -2.37 -16.71 -0.47
C PRO A 216 -2.14 -18.19 -0.13
N ASP A 217 -3.14 -19.03 -0.39
CA ASP A 217 -3.09 -20.46 -0.03
C ASP A 217 -2.13 -21.25 -0.93
N ARG A 218 -1.72 -20.67 -2.07
CA ARG A 218 -0.84 -21.29 -3.07
C ARG A 218 0.60 -20.78 -3.02
N ILE A 219 0.86 -19.74 -2.22
CA ILE A 219 2.20 -19.13 -2.11
C ILE A 219 3.21 -20.14 -1.57
N GLU A 220 2.87 -20.86 -0.51
CA GLU A 220 3.76 -21.85 0.11
C GLU A 220 4.06 -23.02 -0.83
N GLU A 221 3.07 -23.49 -1.59
CA GLU A 221 3.23 -24.54 -2.60
C GLU A 221 4.20 -24.10 -3.70
N GLY A 222 4.03 -22.89 -4.23
CA GLY A 222 4.90 -22.34 -5.27
C GLY A 222 6.33 -22.13 -4.78
N LEU A 223 6.52 -21.64 -3.55
CA LEU A 223 7.84 -21.43 -2.96
C LEU A 223 8.55 -22.76 -2.69
N ALA A 224 7.84 -23.80 -2.25
CA ALA A 224 8.40 -25.13 -2.06
C ALA A 224 8.90 -25.76 -3.38
N VAL A 225 8.20 -25.49 -4.50
CA VAL A 225 8.67 -25.89 -5.84
C VAL A 225 9.95 -25.15 -6.20
N LEU A 226 10.01 -23.82 -6.01
CA LEU A 226 11.19 -23.02 -6.32
C LEU A 226 12.40 -23.47 -5.49
N ALA A 227 12.22 -23.74 -4.19
CA ALA A 227 13.28 -24.24 -3.31
C ALA A 227 13.91 -25.55 -3.83
N ARG A 228 13.10 -26.49 -4.35
CA ARG A 228 13.62 -27.74 -4.92
C ARG A 228 14.34 -27.56 -6.26
N LEU A 229 14.01 -26.53 -7.01
CA LEU A 229 14.56 -26.29 -8.35
C LEU A 229 15.84 -25.45 -8.33
N THR A 230 16.15 -24.86 -7.18
CA THR A 230 17.27 -23.93 -6.99
C THR A 230 18.31 -24.40 -5.98
N ALA A 231 18.00 -25.44 -5.20
CA ALA A 231 18.95 -26.25 -4.43
C ALA A 231 19.79 -27.16 -5.36
#